data_AF-A0A6P6DNJ4-F1
#
_entry.id   AF-A0A6P6DNJ4-F1
#
_cell.length_a   1.000
_cell.length_b   1.000
_cell.length_c   1.000
_cell.angle_alpha   90.00
_cell.angle_beta   90.00
_cell.angle_gamma   90.00
#
_symmetry.space_group_name_H-M   'P 1'
#
loop_
_entity.id
_entity.type
_entity.pdbx_description
1 polymer ?
#
loop_
_entity_poly.entity_id
_entity_poly.type
_entity_poly.pdbx_seq_one_letter_code
_entity_poly.pdbx_strand_id
1 'polypeptide(L)'
;MWILRVFLVLLGALGALSEFCVIPPLDSKLVERLGQHLLPWMNKLSWEHLNPSIYVGLRLSSLQAGSKEEFYLHSLKLYYQQCLLGPTTRDVNSDCSTKPSMGQLALYMLALRANCEFIRGRKGDRLVSQLKWYLEEEKSAIGHSHKGHPHTSYYQYGLSILALCVHKKLVHDQVVDKLLYAMEHDHHLHLDPFSVDTMAMAGLAFTCLELSYFNPNLRHQISTAIRTVQEKILKAQTPEGYFGNMYSTALALQFLISSPMSGAKLGTACLKARAALLGSLHDKTFQNAVMISQLLPVLNLKTYVDLISPDCQAPRVMLVAAPEDPSFSHTPEIISVTLKVSSVLPPYHKTIPMVSGSTLEDVLSRAQELGEFTYGTRASLYGPFLTSVMGKVAGDREFWQLLQVPDIPLLQGIAEYKPQDGETIELRLVSW
;
A
#
# COMPACT_ATOMS: atom_id res chain seq x y z
N MET A 1 -46.23 -14.74 -20.67
CA MET A 1 -45.12 -15.67 -20.98
C MET A 1 -43.81 -14.94 -21.32
N TRP A 2 -43.84 -13.83 -22.08
CA TRP A 2 -42.64 -13.03 -22.42
C TRP A 2 -42.00 -12.32 -21.21
N ILE A 3 -42.83 -11.72 -20.33
CA ILE A 3 -42.36 -11.04 -19.11
C ILE A 3 -41.65 -12.02 -18.15
N LEU A 4 -42.14 -13.25 -18.04
CA LEU A 4 -41.53 -14.29 -17.20
C LEU A 4 -40.14 -14.71 -17.73
N ARG A 5 -39.96 -14.77 -19.06
CA ARG A 5 -38.66 -15.05 -19.69
C ARG A 5 -37.67 -13.90 -19.50
N VAL A 6 -38.12 -12.64 -19.59
CA VAL A 6 -37.26 -11.47 -19.32
C VAL A 6 -36.84 -11.44 -17.84
N PHE A 7 -37.75 -11.74 -16.92
CA PHE A 7 -37.42 -11.87 -15.50
C PHE A 7 -36.43 -13.01 -15.21
N LEU A 8 -36.62 -14.18 -15.83
CA LEU A 8 -35.70 -15.32 -15.69
C LEU A 8 -34.31 -15.04 -16.26
N VAL A 9 -34.20 -14.30 -17.37
CA VAL A 9 -32.91 -13.87 -17.95
C VAL A 9 -32.24 -12.82 -17.07
N LEU A 10 -32.99 -11.87 -16.49
CA LEU A 10 -32.47 -10.89 -15.54
C LEU A 10 -32.01 -11.54 -14.23
N LEU A 11 -32.79 -12.49 -13.69
CA LEU A 11 -32.42 -13.29 -12.51
C LEU A 11 -31.21 -14.19 -12.78
N GLY A 12 -31.10 -14.77 -13.98
CA GLY A 12 -29.93 -15.53 -14.41
C GLY A 12 -28.67 -14.68 -14.56
N ALA A 13 -28.80 -13.45 -15.08
CA ALA A 13 -27.69 -12.50 -15.18
C ALA A 13 -27.26 -11.96 -13.80
N LEU A 14 -28.21 -11.69 -12.89
CA LEU A 14 -27.93 -11.34 -11.50
C LEU A 14 -27.29 -12.50 -10.72
N GLY A 15 -27.69 -13.74 -11.00
CA GLY A 15 -27.08 -14.95 -10.42
C GLY A 15 -25.65 -15.17 -10.92
N ALA A 16 -25.37 -14.98 -12.21
CA ALA A 16 -24.03 -15.12 -12.79
C ALA A 16 -23.04 -14.03 -12.31
N LEU A 17 -23.52 -12.81 -12.06
CA LEU A 17 -22.72 -11.73 -11.47
C LEU A 17 -22.31 -12.01 -10.01
N SER A 18 -22.99 -12.93 -9.32
CA SER A 18 -22.66 -13.31 -7.94
C SER A 18 -21.44 -14.22 -7.82
N GLU A 19 -20.94 -14.78 -8.93
CA GLU A 19 -19.83 -15.74 -8.93
C GLU A 19 -18.45 -15.10 -9.00
N PHE A 20 -18.35 -13.85 -9.46
CA PHE A 20 -17.08 -13.15 -9.66
C PHE A 20 -16.95 -11.93 -8.74
N CYS A 21 -15.71 -11.56 -8.43
CA CYS A 21 -15.44 -10.32 -7.71
C CYS A 21 -15.64 -9.12 -8.64
N VAL A 22 -16.86 -8.59 -8.68
CA VAL A 22 -17.20 -7.38 -9.43
C VAL A 22 -17.51 -6.26 -8.45
N ILE A 23 -16.89 -5.09 -8.64
CA ILE A 23 -17.18 -3.87 -7.90
C ILE A 23 -18.03 -2.97 -8.80
N PRO A 24 -19.37 -2.91 -8.62
CA PRO A 24 -20.19 -1.96 -9.36
C PRO A 24 -19.66 -0.54 -9.21
N PRO A 25 -19.70 0.29 -10.28
CA PRO A 25 -19.22 1.66 -10.24
C PRO A 25 -19.75 2.44 -9.02
N LEU A 26 -18.89 3.29 -8.45
CA LEU A 26 -19.27 4.22 -7.39
C LEU A 26 -19.70 5.57 -7.99
N ASP A 27 -20.30 6.42 -7.16
CA ASP A 27 -20.60 7.82 -7.51
C ASP A 27 -19.34 8.52 -8.01
N SER A 28 -19.40 9.07 -9.23
CA SER A 28 -18.27 9.74 -9.87
C SER A 28 -17.76 10.92 -9.05
N LYS A 29 -18.63 11.63 -8.32
CA LYS A 29 -18.24 12.73 -7.43
C LYS A 29 -17.42 12.26 -6.22
N LEU A 30 -17.67 11.05 -5.75
CA LEU A 30 -16.87 10.46 -4.67
C LEU A 30 -15.47 10.09 -5.16
N VAL A 31 -15.38 9.49 -6.36
CA VAL A 31 -14.10 9.15 -7.00
C VAL A 31 -13.29 10.42 -7.29
N GLU A 32 -13.93 11.46 -7.84
CA GLU A 32 -13.30 12.76 -8.08
C GLU A 32 -12.72 13.39 -6.81
N ARG A 33 -13.46 13.37 -5.70
CA ARG A 33 -12.98 13.85 -4.39
C ARG A 33 -11.73 13.12 -3.92
N LEU A 34 -11.65 11.80 -4.11
CA LEU A 34 -10.43 11.04 -3.80
C LEU A 34 -9.26 11.51 -4.67
N GLY A 35 -9.46 11.68 -5.98
CA GLY A 35 -8.43 12.21 -6.87
C GLY A 35 -7.97 13.62 -6.52
N GLN A 36 -8.88 14.47 -6.04
CA GLN A 36 -8.56 15.82 -5.58
C GLN A 36 -7.57 15.82 -4.40
N HIS A 37 -7.59 14.80 -3.53
CA HIS A 37 -6.59 14.66 -2.45
C HIS A 37 -5.19 14.32 -2.99
N LEU A 38 -5.10 13.69 -4.16
CA LEU A 38 -3.82 13.39 -4.81
C LEU A 38 -3.26 14.55 -5.63
N LEU A 39 -4.11 15.47 -6.10
CA LEU A 39 -3.70 16.55 -6.99
C LEU A 39 -2.61 17.47 -6.41
N PRO A 40 -2.61 17.84 -5.11
CA PRO A 40 -1.52 18.62 -4.51
C PRO A 40 -0.16 17.90 -4.56
N TRP A 41 -0.15 16.56 -4.45
CA TRP A 41 1.08 15.75 -4.47
C TRP A 41 1.77 15.80 -5.83
N MET A 42 1.04 16.04 -6.92
CA MET A 42 1.64 16.21 -8.26
C MET A 42 2.56 17.42 -8.36
N ASN A 43 2.49 18.37 -7.42
CA ASN A 43 3.40 19.52 -7.36
C ASN A 43 4.55 19.34 -6.36
N LYS A 44 4.50 18.30 -5.51
CA LYS A 44 5.56 18.01 -4.52
C LYS A 44 6.65 17.15 -5.18
N LEU A 45 7.63 17.83 -5.79
CA LEU A 45 8.66 17.19 -6.62
C LEU A 45 10.03 17.05 -5.95
N SER A 46 10.15 17.49 -4.71
CA SER A 46 11.28 17.14 -3.85
C SER A 46 11.39 15.62 -3.70
N TRP A 47 12.61 15.10 -3.66
CA TRP A 47 12.87 13.67 -3.72
C TRP A 47 12.25 12.86 -2.58
N GLU A 48 12.14 13.44 -1.39
CA GLU A 48 11.48 12.83 -0.22
C GLU A 48 9.96 12.66 -0.40
N HIS A 49 9.34 13.47 -1.27
CA HIS A 49 7.89 13.47 -1.53
C HIS A 49 7.49 12.76 -2.83
N LEU A 50 8.47 12.40 -3.68
CA LEU A 50 8.22 11.67 -4.90
C LEU A 50 7.73 10.25 -4.60
N ASN A 51 6.54 9.92 -5.09
CA ASN A 51 5.84 8.69 -4.77
C ASN A 51 5.33 7.98 -6.03
N PRO A 52 6.01 6.91 -6.49
CA PRO A 52 5.57 6.18 -7.67
C PRO A 52 4.19 5.54 -7.52
N SER A 53 3.74 5.22 -6.30
CA SER A 53 2.41 4.62 -6.09
C SER A 53 1.29 5.60 -6.44
N ILE A 54 1.45 6.90 -6.13
CA ILE A 54 0.48 7.93 -6.51
C ILE A 54 0.34 7.99 -8.03
N TYR A 55 1.47 7.97 -8.75
CA TYR A 55 1.47 7.95 -10.22
C TYR A 55 0.73 6.72 -10.77
N VAL A 56 1.07 5.52 -10.27
CA VAL A 56 0.41 4.27 -10.68
C VAL A 56 -1.10 4.33 -10.40
N GLY A 57 -1.50 4.79 -9.21
CA GLY A 57 -2.89 4.91 -8.82
C GLY A 57 -3.69 5.81 -9.76
N LEU A 58 -3.18 7.00 -10.08
CA LEU A 58 -3.83 7.92 -11.04
C LEU A 58 -3.91 7.31 -12.44
N ARG A 59 -2.83 6.68 -12.93
CA ARG A 59 -2.80 6.09 -14.27
C ARG A 59 -3.74 4.90 -14.46
N LEU A 60 -4.00 4.14 -13.39
CA LEU A 60 -4.97 3.04 -13.39
C LEU A 60 -6.40 3.49 -13.04
N SER A 61 -6.58 4.74 -12.60
CA SER A 61 -7.90 5.30 -12.26
C SER A 61 -8.66 5.79 -13.49
N SER A 62 -9.91 6.19 -13.30
CA SER A 62 -10.72 6.91 -14.28
C SER A 62 -10.40 8.41 -14.37
N LEU A 63 -9.40 8.89 -13.63
CA LEU A 63 -9.04 10.30 -13.44
C LEU A 63 -7.64 10.61 -13.98
N GLN A 64 -7.39 11.85 -14.39
CA GLN A 64 -6.08 12.31 -14.82
C GLN A 64 -5.71 13.71 -14.29
N ALA A 65 -4.43 13.96 -14.06
CA ALA A 65 -3.89 15.27 -13.65
C ALA A 65 -3.25 16.06 -14.81
N GLY A 66 -3.53 15.68 -16.06
CA GLY A 66 -3.04 16.36 -17.27
C GLY A 66 -1.52 16.35 -17.39
N SER A 67 -0.93 17.47 -17.83
CA SER A 67 0.52 17.62 -18.04
C SER A 67 1.36 17.43 -16.78
N LYS A 68 0.76 17.55 -15.59
CA LYS A 68 1.45 17.30 -14.32
C LYS A 68 1.91 15.85 -14.19
N GLU A 69 1.19 14.89 -14.78
CA GLU A 69 1.59 13.47 -14.75
C GLU A 69 2.91 13.25 -15.49
N GLU A 70 3.08 13.87 -16.67
CA GLU A 70 4.31 13.75 -17.46
C GLU A 70 5.51 14.32 -16.70
N PHE A 71 5.35 15.51 -16.11
CA PHE A 71 6.40 16.14 -15.32
C PHE A 71 6.73 15.33 -14.07
N TYR A 72 5.72 14.80 -13.37
CA TYR A 72 5.90 13.94 -12.20
C TYR A 72 6.68 12.66 -12.55
N LEU A 73 6.33 11.99 -13.64
CA LEU A 73 7.08 10.82 -14.11
C LEU A 73 8.51 11.17 -14.51
N HIS A 74 8.72 12.33 -15.13
CA HIS A 74 10.07 12.80 -15.46
C HIS A 74 10.92 12.97 -14.19
N SER A 75 10.39 13.61 -13.15
CA SER A 75 11.05 13.74 -11.85
C SER A 75 11.33 12.39 -11.20
N LEU A 76 10.39 11.43 -11.27
CA LEU A 76 10.63 10.05 -10.84
C LEU A 76 11.80 9.42 -11.60
N LYS A 77 11.85 9.53 -12.93
CA LYS A 77 12.94 8.97 -13.73
C LYS A 77 14.29 9.59 -13.34
N LEU A 78 14.35 10.90 -13.15
CA LEU A 78 15.57 11.59 -12.73
C LEU A 78 16.05 11.09 -11.36
N TYR A 79 15.19 11.14 -10.35
CA TYR A 79 15.52 10.76 -8.98
C TYR A 79 15.99 9.30 -8.86
N TYR A 80 15.20 8.35 -9.37
CA TYR A 80 15.51 6.92 -9.22
C TYR A 80 16.76 6.52 -10.02
N GLN A 81 16.97 7.07 -11.22
CA GLN A 81 18.17 6.77 -11.99
C GLN A 81 19.42 7.43 -11.40
N GLN A 82 19.33 8.68 -10.94
CA GLN A 82 20.47 9.41 -10.40
C GLN A 82 20.92 8.81 -9.06
N CYS A 83 19.99 8.55 -8.13
CA CYS A 83 20.34 8.10 -6.79
C CYS A 83 20.74 6.61 -6.71
N LEU A 84 20.23 5.76 -7.61
CA LEU A 84 20.55 4.33 -7.62
C LEU A 84 21.71 3.97 -8.55
N LEU A 85 21.98 4.76 -9.59
CA LEU A 85 23.04 4.47 -10.58
C LEU A 85 24.23 5.42 -10.53
N GLY A 86 24.12 6.52 -9.76
CA GLY A 86 25.18 7.51 -9.58
C GLY A 86 26.48 6.92 -9.03
N PRO A 87 27.62 7.62 -9.21
CA PRO A 87 28.92 7.13 -8.76
C PRO A 87 28.93 6.84 -7.26
N THR A 88 29.61 5.77 -6.88
CA THR A 88 29.76 5.32 -5.48
C THR A 88 30.75 6.17 -4.68
N THR A 89 31.39 7.17 -5.31
CA THR A 89 32.25 8.12 -4.61
C THR A 89 31.37 8.92 -3.65
N ARG A 90 31.67 8.77 -2.36
CA ARG A 90 31.13 9.60 -1.27
C ARG A 90 31.62 11.04 -1.45
N ASP A 91 31.18 11.72 -2.50
CA ASP A 91 31.19 13.17 -2.46
C ASP A 91 30.15 13.55 -1.40
N VAL A 92 30.63 14.24 -0.38
CA VAL A 92 29.85 14.78 0.75
C VAL A 92 28.75 15.75 0.26
N ASN A 93 28.74 16.06 -1.05
CA ASN A 93 27.77 16.86 -1.79
C ASN A 93 26.88 16.05 -2.76
N SER A 94 26.72 14.73 -2.61
CA SER A 94 25.70 14.04 -3.40
C SER A 94 24.31 14.50 -2.97
N ASP A 95 23.56 15.18 -3.83
CA ASP A 95 22.19 15.68 -3.59
C ASP A 95 21.19 14.60 -3.09
N CYS A 96 21.56 13.31 -3.14
CA CYS A 96 20.73 12.20 -2.68
C CYS A 96 20.87 12.01 -1.16
N SER A 97 20.18 12.84 -0.38
CA SER A 97 20.14 12.75 1.09
C SER A 97 19.76 11.35 1.60
N THR A 98 18.84 10.66 0.90
CA THR A 98 18.50 9.26 1.14
C THR A 98 18.23 8.52 -0.18
N LYS A 99 18.89 7.39 -0.41
CA LYS A 99 18.64 6.57 -1.61
C LYS A 99 17.27 5.87 -1.52
N PRO A 100 16.53 5.73 -2.64
CA PRO A 100 15.32 4.91 -2.66
C PRO A 100 15.60 3.48 -2.23
N SER A 101 14.66 2.87 -1.50
CA SER A 101 14.69 1.44 -1.18
C SER A 101 14.41 0.58 -2.42
N MET A 102 14.68 -0.72 -2.33
CA MET A 102 14.37 -1.67 -3.42
C MET A 102 12.87 -1.87 -3.61
N GLY A 103 12.06 -1.82 -2.54
CA GLY A 103 10.59 -1.77 -2.67
C GLY A 103 10.11 -0.49 -3.36
N GLN A 104 10.74 0.65 -3.12
CA GLN A 104 10.46 1.90 -3.86
C GLN A 104 10.86 1.78 -5.34
N LEU A 105 12.00 1.14 -5.64
CA LEU A 105 12.41 0.84 -7.02
C LEU A 105 11.38 -0.06 -7.72
N ALA A 106 10.85 -1.08 -7.04
CA ALA A 106 9.80 -1.93 -7.59
C ALA A 106 8.53 -1.13 -7.94
N LEU A 107 8.09 -0.20 -7.08
CA LEU A 107 6.98 0.71 -7.39
C LEU A 107 7.31 1.67 -8.54
N TYR A 108 8.53 2.19 -8.63
CA TYR A 108 8.99 2.97 -9.78
C TYR A 108 8.89 2.17 -11.08
N MET A 109 9.25 0.88 -11.06
CA MET A 109 9.05 0.01 -12.22
C MET A 109 7.56 -0.14 -12.57
N LEU A 110 6.66 -0.26 -11.60
CA LEU A 110 5.21 -0.23 -11.88
C LEU A 110 4.79 1.12 -12.52
N ALA A 111 5.35 2.24 -12.06
CA ALA A 111 5.07 3.56 -12.65
C ALA A 111 5.53 3.66 -14.12
N LEU A 112 6.66 3.05 -14.49
CA LEU A 112 7.07 2.94 -15.90
C LEU A 112 6.04 2.14 -16.72
N ARG A 113 5.56 1.00 -16.21
CA ARG A 113 4.50 0.24 -16.89
C ARG A 113 3.22 1.04 -17.01
N ALA A 114 2.87 1.82 -15.99
CA ALA A 114 1.67 2.67 -16.02
C ALA A 114 1.73 3.73 -17.14
N ASN A 115 2.94 4.07 -17.64
CA ASN A 115 3.14 4.86 -18.86
C ASN A 115 3.42 4.03 -20.12
N CYS A 116 3.05 2.75 -20.12
CA CYS A 116 3.30 1.80 -21.21
C CYS A 116 4.78 1.59 -21.56
N GLU A 117 5.70 1.97 -20.67
CA GLU A 117 7.14 1.83 -20.89
C GLU A 117 7.66 0.52 -20.29
N PHE A 118 8.60 -0.12 -20.99
CA PHE A 118 9.44 -1.16 -20.40
C PHE A 118 10.74 -0.55 -19.91
N ILE A 119 11.27 -1.06 -18.81
CA ILE A 119 12.62 -0.73 -18.36
C ILE A 119 13.64 -1.30 -19.36
N ARG A 120 14.42 -0.42 -19.99
CA ARG A 120 15.31 -0.74 -21.11
C ARG A 120 16.57 0.11 -21.10
N GLY A 121 17.55 -0.29 -21.91
CA GLY A 121 18.84 0.38 -22.06
C GLY A 121 19.76 0.17 -20.85
N ARG A 122 21.02 0.59 -20.96
CA ARG A 122 22.06 0.29 -19.95
C ARG A 122 21.68 0.69 -18.52
N LYS A 123 21.03 1.84 -18.35
CA LYS A 123 20.53 2.30 -17.04
C LYS A 123 19.43 1.38 -16.52
N GLY A 124 18.48 1.02 -17.37
CA GLY A 124 17.39 0.10 -17.03
C GLY A 124 17.90 -1.29 -16.66
N ASP A 125 18.85 -1.83 -17.43
CA ASP A 125 19.43 -3.16 -17.17
C ASP A 125 20.14 -3.20 -15.79
N ARG A 126 20.82 -2.13 -15.41
CA ARG A 126 21.43 -1.99 -14.08
C ARG A 126 20.40 -1.96 -12.96
N LEU A 127 19.30 -1.22 -13.12
CA LEU A 127 18.20 -1.18 -12.14
C LEU A 127 17.52 -2.55 -11.98
N VAL A 128 17.26 -3.25 -13.10
CA VAL A 128 16.75 -4.63 -13.08
C VAL A 128 17.73 -5.55 -12.32
N SER A 129 19.02 -5.39 -12.54
CA SER A 129 20.06 -6.19 -11.89
C SER A 129 20.10 -5.92 -10.38
N GLN A 130 19.96 -4.66 -9.95
CA GLN A 130 19.86 -4.30 -8.53
C GLN A 130 18.63 -4.94 -7.87
N LEU A 131 17.45 -4.88 -8.50
CA LEU A 131 16.23 -5.47 -7.94
C LEU A 131 16.28 -7.00 -7.88
N LYS A 132 16.91 -7.64 -8.88
CA LYS A 132 17.18 -9.08 -8.84
C LYS A 132 18.17 -9.45 -7.74
N TRP A 133 19.24 -8.68 -7.59
CA TRP A 133 20.25 -8.93 -6.56
C TRP A 133 19.65 -8.79 -5.15
N TYR A 134 18.82 -7.78 -4.93
CA TYR A 134 18.02 -7.64 -3.72
C TYR A 134 17.19 -8.91 -3.41
N LEU A 135 16.48 -9.47 -4.39
CA LEU A 135 15.73 -10.71 -4.19
C LEU A 135 16.63 -11.90 -3.84
N GLU A 136 17.85 -11.96 -4.38
CA GLU A 136 18.83 -13.00 -4.04
C GLU A 136 19.41 -12.84 -2.63
N GLU A 137 19.61 -11.60 -2.18
CA GLU A 137 19.99 -11.32 -0.78
C GLU A 137 18.88 -11.71 0.19
N GLU A 138 17.64 -11.28 -0.08
CA GLU A 138 16.48 -11.63 0.73
C GLU A 138 16.25 -13.16 0.77
N LYS A 139 16.40 -13.84 -0.38
CA LYS A 139 16.38 -15.32 -0.43
C LYS A 139 17.45 -15.93 0.48
N SER A 140 18.65 -15.35 0.49
CA SER A 140 19.77 -15.83 1.31
C SER A 140 19.51 -15.58 2.80
N ALA A 141 18.89 -14.45 3.16
CA ALA A 141 18.47 -14.12 4.53
C ALA A 141 17.40 -15.08 5.06
N ILE A 142 16.44 -15.48 4.22
CA ILE A 142 15.43 -16.51 4.56
C ILE A 142 16.10 -17.88 4.75
N GLY A 143 17.12 -18.17 3.94
CA GLY A 143 17.92 -19.39 4.03
C GLY A 143 17.23 -20.63 3.47
N HIS A 144 17.99 -21.73 3.34
CA HIS A 144 17.49 -22.98 2.78
C HIS A 144 16.45 -23.70 3.65
N SER A 145 16.51 -23.50 4.97
CA SER A 145 15.59 -24.12 5.92
C SER A 145 14.31 -23.32 6.15
N HIS A 146 14.16 -22.17 5.50
CA HIS A 146 13.02 -21.24 5.67
C HIS A 146 12.79 -20.78 7.13
N LYS A 147 13.85 -20.82 7.95
CA LYS A 147 13.83 -20.37 9.35
C LYS A 147 14.26 -18.91 9.51
N GLY A 148 14.89 -18.33 8.48
CA GLY A 148 15.22 -16.92 8.45
C GLY A 148 14.05 -16.07 8.01
N HIS A 149 14.24 -14.76 8.04
CA HIS A 149 13.26 -13.77 7.61
C HIS A 149 13.90 -12.83 6.60
N PRO A 150 13.11 -12.27 5.67
CA PRO A 150 13.60 -11.18 4.85
C PRO A 150 14.05 -10.01 5.74
N HIS A 151 15.10 -9.30 5.34
CA HIS A 151 15.56 -8.07 6.01
C HIS A 151 14.52 -6.96 5.93
N THR A 152 13.66 -7.01 4.92
CA THR A 152 12.53 -6.11 4.71
C THR A 152 11.21 -6.76 5.13
N SER A 153 10.45 -7.31 4.16
CA SER A 153 9.19 -8.01 4.38
C SER A 153 8.81 -8.84 3.15
N TYR A 154 7.98 -9.86 3.34
CA TYR A 154 7.41 -10.63 2.23
C TYR A 154 6.54 -9.77 1.30
N TYR A 155 5.98 -8.65 1.80
CA TYR A 155 5.30 -7.66 0.96
C TYR A 155 6.26 -7.06 -0.09
N GLN A 156 7.43 -6.56 0.32
CA GLN A 156 8.41 -6.01 -0.62
C GLN A 156 9.02 -7.09 -1.52
N TYR A 157 9.18 -8.31 -1.01
CA TYR A 157 9.61 -9.46 -1.80
C TYR A 157 8.62 -9.78 -2.94
N GLY A 158 7.32 -9.91 -2.62
CA GLY A 158 6.26 -10.14 -3.60
C GLY A 158 6.13 -8.98 -4.60
N LEU A 159 6.15 -7.74 -4.11
CA LEU A 159 6.11 -6.53 -4.96
C LEU A 159 7.26 -6.48 -5.96
N SER A 160 8.47 -6.90 -5.56
CA SER A 160 9.65 -6.91 -6.42
C SER A 160 9.55 -7.99 -7.51
N ILE A 161 9.01 -9.16 -7.19
CA ILE A 161 8.70 -10.21 -8.17
C ILE A 161 7.64 -9.70 -9.17
N LEU A 162 6.56 -9.09 -8.67
CA LEU A 162 5.51 -8.50 -9.51
C LEU A 162 6.10 -7.45 -10.47
N ALA A 163 6.91 -6.53 -9.96
CA ALA A 163 7.55 -5.48 -10.75
C ALA A 163 8.44 -6.04 -11.87
N LEU A 164 9.26 -7.06 -11.58
CA LEU A 164 10.07 -7.73 -12.59
C LEU A 164 9.19 -8.46 -13.62
N CYS A 165 8.15 -9.15 -13.17
CA CYS A 165 7.22 -9.89 -14.01
C CYS A 165 6.51 -8.99 -15.05
N VAL A 166 5.92 -7.86 -14.63
CA VAL A 166 5.23 -6.94 -15.56
C VAL A 166 6.20 -6.28 -16.57
N HIS A 167 7.50 -6.30 -16.30
CA HIS A 167 8.57 -5.88 -17.22
C HIS A 167 9.16 -7.01 -18.06
N LYS A 168 8.56 -8.21 -18.01
CA LYS A 168 9.01 -9.43 -18.68
C LYS A 168 10.45 -9.83 -18.28
N LYS A 169 10.79 -9.66 -17.01
CA LYS A 169 12.09 -10.04 -16.45
C LYS A 169 11.90 -11.24 -15.51
N LEU A 170 12.38 -12.41 -15.95
CA LEU A 170 12.30 -13.66 -15.20
C LEU A 170 13.23 -13.64 -13.98
N VAL A 171 12.77 -14.19 -12.85
CA VAL A 171 13.58 -14.51 -11.66
C VAL A 171 13.76 -16.03 -11.54
N HIS A 172 14.78 -16.47 -10.81
CA HIS A 172 15.07 -17.89 -10.64
C HIS A 172 13.97 -18.60 -9.84
N ASP A 173 13.72 -19.89 -10.12
CA ASP A 173 12.68 -20.69 -9.44
C ASP A 173 12.85 -20.66 -7.91
N GLN A 174 14.09 -20.69 -7.41
CA GLN A 174 14.38 -20.63 -5.97
C GLN A 174 13.97 -19.31 -5.31
N VAL A 175 13.88 -18.21 -6.06
CA VAL A 175 13.37 -16.94 -5.53
C VAL A 175 11.85 -17.05 -5.33
N VAL A 176 11.14 -17.60 -6.32
CA VAL A 176 9.68 -17.78 -6.24
C VAL A 176 9.30 -18.80 -5.16
N ASP A 177 10.07 -19.88 -5.02
CA ASP A 177 9.93 -20.92 -4.00
C ASP A 177 9.85 -20.37 -2.56
N LYS A 178 10.63 -19.32 -2.23
CA LYS A 178 10.57 -18.72 -0.90
C LYS A 178 9.22 -18.05 -0.62
N LEU A 179 8.65 -17.40 -1.62
CA LEU A 179 7.34 -16.77 -1.49
C LEU A 179 6.22 -17.83 -1.47
N LEU A 180 6.33 -18.88 -2.29
CA LEU A 180 5.41 -20.02 -2.27
C LEU A 180 5.37 -20.66 -0.88
N TYR A 181 6.55 -20.99 -0.33
CA TYR A 181 6.66 -21.58 1.00
C TYR A 181 6.02 -20.69 2.07
N ALA A 182 6.29 -19.38 2.04
CA ALA A 182 5.70 -18.45 3.00
C ALA A 182 4.17 -18.45 2.95
N MET A 183 3.57 -18.43 1.75
CA MET A 183 2.11 -18.43 1.62
C MET A 183 1.46 -19.77 1.97
N GLU A 184 2.16 -20.89 1.77
CA GLU A 184 1.69 -22.23 2.14
C GLU A 184 1.81 -22.50 3.65
N HIS A 185 2.93 -22.11 4.28
CA HIS A 185 3.34 -22.56 5.61
C HIS A 185 3.38 -21.44 6.68
N ASP A 186 2.41 -20.53 6.60
CA ASP A 186 2.12 -19.35 7.44
C ASP A 186 1.94 -19.61 8.96
N HIS A 187 2.49 -20.72 9.48
CA HIS A 187 2.29 -21.21 10.85
C HIS A 187 3.57 -21.63 11.58
N HIS A 188 4.76 -21.56 10.95
CA HIS A 188 5.92 -22.23 11.56
C HIS A 188 6.65 -21.47 12.67
N LEU A 189 6.25 -20.26 13.07
CA LEU A 189 7.06 -19.46 14.00
C LEU A 189 6.26 -18.67 15.05
N HIS A 190 5.16 -19.17 15.62
CA HIS A 190 4.47 -18.52 16.77
C HIS A 190 4.13 -17.02 16.59
N LEU A 191 4.14 -16.52 15.36
CA LEU A 191 3.89 -15.14 14.97
C LEU A 191 2.51 -15.07 14.32
N ASP A 192 1.88 -13.90 14.43
CA ASP A 192 0.58 -13.65 13.81
C ASP A 192 0.62 -14.01 12.30
N PRO A 193 -0.48 -14.56 11.75
CA PRO A 193 -0.58 -14.84 10.31
C PRO A 193 -0.19 -13.62 9.48
N PHE A 194 0.38 -13.83 8.29
CA PHE A 194 0.74 -12.71 7.41
C PHE A 194 -0.43 -11.74 7.22
N SER A 195 -0.11 -10.44 7.14
CA SER A 195 -1.13 -9.42 6.87
C SER A 195 -1.83 -9.66 5.53
N VAL A 196 -3.09 -9.23 5.44
CA VAL A 196 -3.87 -9.29 4.19
C VAL A 196 -3.14 -8.57 3.04
N ASP A 197 -2.45 -7.47 3.33
CA ASP A 197 -1.62 -6.75 2.34
C ASP A 197 -0.49 -7.61 1.76
N THR A 198 0.20 -8.36 2.63
CA THR A 198 1.28 -9.26 2.22
C THR A 198 0.74 -10.40 1.35
N MET A 199 -0.36 -11.01 1.78
CA MET A 199 -1.04 -12.06 1.04
C MET A 199 -1.51 -11.55 -0.33
N ALA A 200 -2.17 -10.39 -0.39
CA ALA A 200 -2.66 -9.81 -1.64
C ALA A 200 -1.52 -9.46 -2.60
N MET A 201 -0.41 -8.89 -2.10
CA MET A 201 0.76 -8.59 -2.93
C MET A 201 1.43 -9.86 -3.47
N ALA A 202 1.56 -10.90 -2.65
CA ALA A 202 2.07 -12.20 -3.09
C ALA A 202 1.15 -12.82 -4.16
N GLY A 203 -0.17 -12.76 -3.94
CA GLY A 203 -1.18 -13.19 -4.89
C GLY A 203 -1.07 -12.47 -6.24
N LEU A 204 -0.94 -11.14 -6.25
CA LEU A 204 -0.74 -10.35 -7.48
C LEU A 204 0.53 -10.78 -8.23
N ALA A 205 1.63 -11.03 -7.50
CA ALA A 205 2.87 -11.52 -8.08
C ALA A 205 2.69 -12.90 -8.74
N PHE A 206 2.06 -13.84 -8.05
CA PHE A 206 1.76 -15.17 -8.60
C PHE A 206 0.84 -15.11 -9.82
N THR A 207 -0.22 -14.30 -9.78
CA THR A 207 -1.11 -14.07 -10.93
C THR A 207 -0.32 -13.54 -12.13
N CYS A 208 0.61 -12.60 -11.92
CA CYS A 208 1.46 -12.11 -13.01
C CYS A 208 2.33 -13.23 -13.61
N LEU A 209 2.98 -14.03 -12.77
CA LEU A 209 3.85 -15.13 -13.21
C LEU A 209 3.04 -16.17 -14.01
N GLU A 210 1.84 -16.52 -13.54
CA GLU A 210 0.93 -17.45 -14.21
C GLU A 210 0.51 -16.93 -15.59
N LEU A 211 0.02 -15.68 -15.67
CA LEU A 211 -0.43 -15.07 -16.93
C LEU A 211 0.72 -14.84 -17.93
N SER A 212 1.94 -14.66 -17.43
CA SER A 212 3.14 -14.46 -18.24
C SER A 212 3.86 -15.76 -18.61
N TYR A 213 3.36 -16.92 -18.16
CA TYR A 213 3.99 -18.24 -18.33
C TYR A 213 5.44 -18.29 -17.81
N PHE A 214 5.73 -17.58 -16.71
CA PHE A 214 7.04 -17.58 -16.07
C PHE A 214 7.15 -18.71 -15.04
N ASN A 215 8.37 -19.19 -14.81
CA ASN A 215 8.70 -20.27 -13.88
C ASN A 215 7.83 -21.54 -14.12
N PRO A 216 7.86 -22.13 -15.34
CA PRO A 216 6.94 -23.20 -15.74
C PRO A 216 7.04 -24.45 -14.86
N ASN A 217 8.21 -24.74 -14.27
CA ASN A 217 8.40 -25.85 -13.33
C ASN A 217 7.57 -25.70 -12.05
N LEU A 218 7.24 -24.46 -11.66
CA LEU A 218 6.48 -24.13 -10.47
C LEU A 218 5.00 -23.87 -10.78
N ARG A 219 4.55 -24.04 -12.04
CA ARG A 219 3.20 -23.64 -12.48
C ARG A 219 2.09 -24.18 -11.57
N HIS A 220 2.13 -25.47 -11.23
CA HIS A 220 1.12 -26.07 -10.35
C HIS A 220 1.15 -25.48 -8.93
N GLN A 221 2.33 -25.22 -8.40
CA GLN A 221 2.50 -24.63 -7.06
C GLN A 221 2.01 -23.18 -7.07
N ILE A 222 2.31 -22.41 -8.11
CA ILE A 222 1.81 -21.03 -8.31
C ILE A 222 0.28 -21.03 -8.35
N SER A 223 -0.36 -21.86 -9.18
CA SER A 223 -1.83 -21.94 -9.24
C SER A 223 -2.45 -22.35 -7.90
N THR A 224 -1.78 -23.26 -7.18
CA THR A 224 -2.22 -23.69 -5.83
C THR A 224 -2.10 -22.55 -4.83
N ALA A 225 -0.98 -21.83 -4.82
CA ALA A 225 -0.73 -20.72 -3.92
C ALA A 225 -1.71 -19.56 -4.16
N ILE A 226 -2.05 -19.26 -5.42
CA ILE A 226 -3.10 -18.27 -5.76
C ILE A 226 -4.41 -18.63 -5.05
N ARG A 227 -4.87 -19.88 -5.17
CA ARG A 227 -6.08 -20.34 -4.46
C ARG A 227 -5.93 -20.23 -2.94
N THR A 228 -4.81 -20.67 -2.38
CA THR A 228 -4.57 -20.59 -0.92
C THR A 228 -4.64 -19.15 -0.42
N VAL A 229 -4.02 -18.21 -1.14
CA VAL A 229 -4.07 -16.78 -0.81
C VAL A 229 -5.51 -16.25 -0.87
N GLN A 230 -6.29 -16.63 -1.90
CA GLN A 230 -7.71 -16.24 -1.97
C GLN A 230 -8.51 -16.74 -0.77
N GLU A 231 -8.38 -18.02 -0.42
CA GLU A 231 -9.08 -18.62 0.73
C GLU A 231 -8.73 -17.92 2.04
N LYS A 232 -7.44 -17.60 2.26
CA LYS A 232 -6.99 -16.87 3.45
C LYS A 232 -7.53 -15.44 3.52
N ILE A 233 -7.51 -14.71 2.41
CA ILE A 233 -8.07 -13.34 2.35
C ILE A 233 -9.58 -13.35 2.60
N LEU A 234 -10.32 -14.29 1.99
CA LEU A 234 -11.75 -14.43 2.23
C LEU A 234 -12.06 -14.79 3.68
N LYS A 235 -11.24 -15.63 4.32
CA LYS A 235 -11.36 -15.98 5.74
C LYS A 235 -11.07 -14.79 6.66
N ALA A 236 -10.23 -13.85 6.22
CA ALA A 236 -9.92 -12.62 6.94
C ALA A 236 -11.00 -11.52 6.77
N GLN A 237 -12.13 -11.81 6.12
CA GLN A 237 -13.24 -10.85 6.02
C GLN A 237 -13.87 -10.62 7.40
N THR A 238 -13.85 -9.37 7.85
CA THR A 238 -14.46 -8.88 9.09
C THR A 238 -15.99 -8.89 9.02
N PRO A 239 -16.70 -8.85 10.17
CA PRO A 239 -18.16 -8.72 10.21
C PRO A 239 -18.68 -7.49 9.44
N GLU A 240 -17.93 -6.39 9.45
CA GLU A 240 -18.24 -5.15 8.73
C GLU A 240 -18.11 -5.33 7.21
N GLY A 241 -17.30 -6.29 6.77
CA GLY A 241 -17.10 -6.63 5.36
C GLY A 241 -15.70 -6.32 4.82
N TYR A 242 -14.83 -5.65 5.58
CA TYR A 242 -13.44 -5.41 5.19
C TYR A 242 -12.62 -6.70 5.15
N PHE A 243 -11.64 -6.80 4.24
CA PHE A 243 -10.65 -7.87 4.28
C PHE A 243 -9.49 -7.44 5.17
N GLY A 244 -9.36 -8.05 6.36
CA GLY A 244 -8.43 -7.62 7.40
C GLY A 244 -8.90 -6.32 8.05
N ASN A 245 -8.63 -5.18 7.42
CA ASN A 245 -9.11 -3.87 7.84
C ASN A 245 -9.45 -2.99 6.62
N MET A 246 -9.96 -1.79 6.86
CA MET A 246 -10.38 -0.87 5.79
C MET A 246 -9.27 -0.51 4.79
N TYR A 247 -8.01 -0.45 5.24
CA TYR A 247 -6.86 -0.06 4.43
C TYR A 247 -6.31 -1.24 3.61
N SER A 248 -6.29 -2.45 4.18
CA SER A 248 -5.89 -3.68 3.47
C SER A 248 -6.89 -4.11 2.39
N THR A 249 -8.15 -3.67 2.50
CA THR A 249 -9.25 -4.09 1.62
C THR A 249 -8.99 -3.70 0.16
N ALA A 250 -8.33 -2.56 -0.11
CA ALA A 250 -8.04 -2.12 -1.48
C ALA A 250 -7.12 -3.10 -2.22
N LEU A 251 -5.99 -3.49 -1.62
CA LEU A 251 -5.09 -4.47 -2.23
C LEU A 251 -5.71 -5.86 -2.32
N ALA A 252 -6.47 -6.29 -1.30
CA ALA A 252 -7.20 -7.54 -1.33
C ALA A 252 -8.16 -7.59 -2.53
N LEU A 253 -8.92 -6.52 -2.77
CA LEU A 253 -9.81 -6.43 -3.93
C LEU A 253 -9.05 -6.42 -5.25
N GLN A 254 -7.90 -5.73 -5.36
CA GLN A 254 -7.08 -5.82 -6.58
C GLN A 254 -6.69 -7.27 -6.88
N PHE A 255 -6.25 -8.02 -5.87
CA PHE A 255 -5.92 -9.44 -6.06
C PHE A 255 -7.15 -10.28 -6.44
N LEU A 256 -8.26 -10.16 -5.71
CA LEU A 256 -9.49 -10.94 -5.94
C LEU A 256 -10.14 -10.63 -7.30
N ILE A 257 -10.00 -9.41 -7.83
CA ILE A 257 -10.42 -9.06 -9.19
C ILE A 257 -9.52 -9.73 -10.23
N SER A 258 -8.20 -9.80 -9.98
CA SER A 258 -7.21 -10.32 -10.93
C SER A 258 -7.20 -11.86 -11.05
N SER A 259 -7.76 -12.57 -10.07
CA SER A 259 -7.73 -14.02 -10.00
C SER A 259 -9.15 -14.60 -10.01
N PRO A 260 -9.66 -15.02 -11.19
CA PRO A 260 -11.02 -15.52 -11.30
C PRO A 260 -11.12 -16.95 -10.75
N MET A 261 -11.60 -17.09 -9.52
CA MET A 261 -12.24 -18.32 -9.05
C MET A 261 -13.75 -18.10 -9.07
N SER A 262 -14.49 -18.93 -9.81
CA SER A 262 -15.95 -18.83 -9.81
C SER A 262 -16.52 -19.43 -8.52
N GLY A 263 -17.39 -18.68 -7.85
CA GLY A 263 -18.17 -19.20 -6.74
C GLY A 263 -18.99 -18.13 -6.06
N ALA A 264 -20.25 -18.43 -5.76
CA ALA A 264 -21.19 -17.48 -5.13
C ALA A 264 -20.67 -16.82 -3.83
N LYS A 265 -19.71 -17.47 -3.14
CA LYS A 265 -19.03 -16.92 -1.95
C LYS A 265 -18.12 -15.73 -2.29
N LEU A 266 -17.42 -15.75 -3.42
CA LEU A 266 -16.47 -14.69 -3.80
C LEU A 266 -17.19 -13.39 -4.15
N GLY A 267 -18.19 -13.45 -5.05
CA GLY A 267 -18.93 -12.24 -5.43
C GLY A 267 -19.67 -11.62 -4.25
N THR A 268 -20.28 -12.44 -3.39
CA THR A 268 -20.92 -11.96 -2.15
C THR A 268 -19.91 -11.27 -1.22
N ALA A 269 -18.71 -11.85 -1.04
CA ALA A 269 -17.68 -11.25 -0.21
C ALA A 269 -17.20 -9.90 -0.78
N CYS A 270 -16.98 -9.79 -2.09
CA CYS A 270 -16.57 -8.53 -2.72
C CYS A 270 -17.65 -7.45 -2.65
N LEU A 271 -18.95 -7.82 -2.77
CA LEU A 271 -20.06 -6.88 -2.59
C LEU A 271 -20.14 -6.35 -1.15
N LYS A 272 -19.90 -7.20 -0.15
CA LYS A 272 -19.80 -6.77 1.26
C LYS A 272 -18.62 -5.82 1.48
N ALA A 273 -17.46 -6.15 0.95
CA ALA A 273 -16.27 -5.29 1.04
C ALA A 273 -16.50 -3.93 0.37
N ARG A 274 -17.18 -3.89 -0.77
CA ARG A 274 -17.60 -2.64 -1.43
C ARG A 274 -18.51 -1.82 -0.53
N ALA A 275 -19.52 -2.44 0.09
CA ALA A 275 -20.44 -1.73 0.98
C ALA A 275 -19.72 -1.12 2.19
N ALA A 276 -18.80 -1.88 2.78
CA ALA A 276 -17.96 -1.42 3.89
C ALA A 276 -17.07 -0.24 3.47
N LEU A 277 -16.37 -0.36 2.33
CA LEU A 277 -15.55 0.72 1.76
C LEU A 277 -16.37 1.97 1.47
N LEU A 278 -17.59 1.83 0.94
CA LEU A 278 -18.46 2.97 0.65
C LEU A 278 -18.82 3.73 1.93
N GLY A 279 -19.14 3.02 3.02
CA GLY A 279 -19.35 3.62 4.34
C GLY A 279 -18.14 4.44 4.79
N SER A 280 -16.96 3.82 4.79
CA SER A 280 -15.69 4.50 5.14
C SER A 280 -15.41 5.74 4.29
N LEU A 281 -15.71 5.70 3.00
CA LEU A 281 -15.48 6.81 2.07
C LEU A 281 -16.41 8.01 2.35
N HIS A 282 -17.65 7.75 2.77
CA HIS A 282 -18.57 8.82 3.18
C HIS A 282 -18.07 9.54 4.45
N ASP A 283 -17.46 8.78 5.37
CA ASP A 283 -16.91 9.30 6.63
C ASP A 283 -15.54 10.02 6.46
N LYS A 284 -15.09 10.24 5.21
CA LYS A 284 -13.80 10.89 4.87
C LYS A 284 -12.58 10.25 5.53
N THR A 285 -12.62 8.94 5.80
CA THR A 285 -11.55 8.21 6.52
C THR A 285 -10.30 7.94 5.67
N PHE A 286 -10.40 8.02 4.34
CA PHE A 286 -9.30 7.84 3.40
C PHE A 286 -8.60 9.18 3.11
N GLN A 287 -7.59 9.50 3.91
CA GLN A 287 -6.80 10.74 3.76
C GLN A 287 -5.38 10.49 3.22
N ASN A 288 -4.80 9.32 3.52
CA ASN A 288 -3.44 9.00 3.11
C ASN A 288 -3.33 8.80 1.59
N ALA A 289 -2.37 9.49 0.96
CA ALA A 289 -2.22 9.49 -0.50
C ALA A 289 -1.92 8.09 -1.09
N VAL A 290 -1.19 7.23 -0.38
CA VAL A 290 -0.92 5.87 -0.85
C VAL A 290 -2.14 4.97 -0.71
N MET A 291 -2.92 5.14 0.36
CA MET A 291 -4.19 4.40 0.51
C MET A 291 -5.15 4.74 -0.63
N ILE A 292 -5.25 6.03 -0.97
CA ILE A 292 -6.05 6.48 -2.11
C ILE A 292 -5.48 5.90 -3.42
N SER A 293 -4.16 5.91 -3.63
CA SER A 293 -3.55 5.39 -4.85
C SER A 293 -3.68 3.86 -5.01
N GLN A 294 -3.84 3.12 -3.92
CA GLN A 294 -4.17 1.70 -3.95
C GLN A 294 -5.66 1.43 -4.17
N LEU A 295 -6.53 2.34 -3.73
CA LEU A 295 -7.98 2.21 -3.90
C LEU A 295 -8.46 2.61 -5.30
N LEU A 296 -7.93 3.71 -5.86
CA LEU A 296 -8.36 4.24 -7.16
C LEU A 296 -8.36 3.21 -8.31
N PRO A 297 -7.37 2.31 -8.46
CA PRO A 297 -7.43 1.24 -9.45
C PRO A 297 -8.69 0.36 -9.29
N VAL A 298 -9.00 -0.06 -8.06
CA VAL A 298 -10.17 -0.92 -7.76
C VAL A 298 -11.47 -0.24 -8.19
N LEU A 299 -11.60 1.07 -7.95
CA LEU A 299 -12.77 1.87 -8.32
C LEU A 299 -12.96 1.99 -9.84
N ASN A 300 -11.90 1.72 -10.62
CA ASN A 300 -11.92 1.67 -12.07
C ASN A 300 -11.83 0.23 -12.62
N LEU A 301 -12.06 -0.79 -11.78
CA LEU A 301 -11.92 -2.21 -12.12
C LEU A 301 -10.54 -2.56 -12.71
N LYS A 302 -9.50 -1.91 -12.18
CA LYS A 302 -8.10 -2.11 -12.53
C LYS A 302 -7.29 -2.58 -11.34
N THR A 303 -6.19 -3.26 -11.65
CA THR A 303 -5.30 -3.91 -10.69
C THR A 303 -3.86 -3.68 -11.14
N TYR A 304 -2.88 -3.98 -10.28
CA TYR A 304 -1.48 -3.98 -10.71
C TYR A 304 -1.16 -5.06 -11.77
N VAL A 305 -1.99 -6.09 -11.92
CA VAL A 305 -1.83 -7.10 -12.98
C VAL A 305 -2.16 -6.53 -14.36
N ASP A 306 -3.02 -5.50 -14.47
CA ASP A 306 -3.29 -4.79 -15.73
C ASP A 306 -2.01 -4.13 -16.31
N LEU A 307 -0.96 -3.94 -15.51
CA LEU A 307 0.32 -3.39 -15.94
C LEU A 307 1.17 -4.36 -16.80
N ILE A 308 0.75 -5.62 -16.94
CA ILE A 308 1.32 -6.55 -17.93
C ILE A 308 1.15 -5.95 -19.34
N SER A 309 -0.06 -5.51 -19.66
CA SER A 309 -0.46 -4.93 -20.95
C SER A 309 -1.39 -3.72 -20.74
N PRO A 310 -0.85 -2.57 -20.28
CA PRO A 310 -1.64 -1.40 -19.92
C PRO A 310 -2.17 -0.66 -21.15
N ASP A 311 -3.35 -0.05 -21.01
CA ASP A 311 -3.95 0.81 -22.02
C ASP A 311 -3.72 2.29 -21.66
N CYS A 312 -2.72 2.90 -22.29
CA CYS A 312 -2.40 4.33 -22.07
C CYS A 312 -3.22 5.29 -22.94
N GLN A 313 -4.09 4.77 -23.82
CA GLN A 313 -4.96 5.58 -24.68
C GLN A 313 -6.39 5.66 -24.13
N ALA A 314 -6.73 4.85 -23.13
CA ALA A 314 -8.00 4.92 -22.43
C ALA A 314 -8.29 6.34 -21.91
N PRO A 315 -9.44 6.93 -22.25
CA PRO A 315 -9.79 8.28 -21.81
C PRO A 315 -10.02 8.32 -20.30
N ARG A 316 -9.54 9.39 -19.65
CA ARG A 316 -9.71 9.65 -18.22
C ARG A 316 -10.23 11.07 -18.00
N VAL A 317 -11.01 11.28 -16.95
CA VAL A 317 -11.60 12.57 -16.62
C VAL A 317 -10.54 13.50 -16.02
N MET A 318 -10.46 14.73 -16.52
CA MET A 318 -9.50 15.72 -16.00
C MET A 318 -9.88 16.15 -14.59
N LEU A 319 -8.93 16.03 -13.66
CA LEU A 319 -9.09 16.52 -12.29
C LEU A 319 -9.00 18.03 -12.25
N VAL A 320 -9.97 18.62 -11.56
CA VAL A 320 -9.99 20.03 -11.19
C VAL A 320 -9.72 20.11 -9.69
N ALA A 321 -9.03 21.16 -9.24
CA ALA A 321 -8.86 21.43 -7.82
C ALA A 321 -10.21 21.47 -7.12
N ALA A 322 -10.27 20.91 -5.90
CA ALA A 322 -11.47 21.04 -5.08
C ALA A 322 -11.79 22.53 -4.89
N PRO A 323 -13.07 22.93 -4.91
CA PRO A 323 -13.46 24.25 -4.43
C PRO A 323 -12.92 24.43 -3.02
N GLU A 324 -12.42 25.62 -2.68
CA GLU A 324 -12.10 25.93 -1.29
C GLU A 324 -13.37 25.75 -0.47
N ASP A 325 -13.35 24.82 0.49
CA ASP A 325 -14.46 24.70 1.44
C ASP A 325 -14.58 26.05 2.15
N PRO A 326 -15.80 26.61 2.30
CA PRO A 326 -15.98 27.82 3.07
C PRO A 326 -15.40 27.57 4.46
N SER A 327 -14.44 28.39 4.86
CA SER A 327 -13.84 28.34 6.18
C SER A 327 -14.95 28.60 7.20
N PHE A 328 -15.53 27.52 7.74
CA PHE A 328 -16.38 27.65 8.89
C PHE A 328 -15.47 28.13 10.02
N SER A 329 -15.70 29.37 10.46
CA SER A 329 -15.04 29.96 11.63
C SER A 329 -15.57 29.24 12.88
N HIS A 330 -15.15 28.00 13.06
CA HIS A 330 -15.29 27.30 14.31
C HIS A 330 -14.24 27.86 15.26
N THR A 331 -14.68 28.31 16.44
CA THR A 331 -13.78 28.58 17.56
C THR A 331 -12.96 27.32 17.82
N PRO A 332 -11.62 27.40 17.84
CA PRO A 332 -10.78 26.24 18.05
C PRO A 332 -11.05 25.66 19.44
N GLU A 333 -11.63 24.46 19.47
CA GLU A 333 -11.83 23.70 20.70
C GLU A 333 -10.48 23.13 21.16
N ILE A 334 -10.16 23.30 22.44
CA ILE A 334 -8.94 22.76 23.03
C ILE A 334 -9.27 21.38 23.59
N ILE A 335 -8.52 20.38 23.16
CA ILE A 335 -8.61 19.00 23.63
C ILE A 335 -7.36 18.64 24.44
N SER A 336 -7.47 17.64 25.31
CA SER A 336 -6.37 17.12 26.12
C SER A 336 -6.04 15.68 25.70
N VAL A 337 -4.83 15.47 25.19
CA VAL A 337 -4.36 14.14 24.75
C VAL A 337 -3.25 13.68 25.68
N THR A 338 -3.34 12.46 26.20
CA THR A 338 -2.30 11.89 27.07
C THR A 338 -1.35 11.04 26.25
N LEU A 339 -0.06 11.42 26.23
CA LEU A 339 1.00 10.66 25.58
C LEU A 339 1.72 9.78 26.61
N LYS A 340 1.79 8.49 26.33
CA LYS A 340 2.40 7.46 27.18
C LYS A 340 3.51 6.74 26.42
N VAL A 341 4.67 6.52 27.04
CA VAL A 341 5.74 5.67 26.51
C VAL A 341 6.18 4.70 27.60
N SER A 342 5.74 3.45 27.49
CA SER A 342 5.99 2.41 28.49
C SER A 342 7.35 1.72 28.31
N SER A 343 7.88 1.70 27.08
CA SER A 343 9.06 0.90 26.70
C SER A 343 10.41 1.59 26.96
N VAL A 344 10.44 2.66 27.76
CA VAL A 344 11.64 3.46 28.08
C VAL A 344 11.76 3.70 29.57
N LEU A 345 12.98 3.98 30.06
CA LEU A 345 13.27 4.26 31.46
C LEU A 345 13.91 5.65 31.63
N PRO A 346 13.35 6.55 32.48
CA PRO A 346 12.06 6.42 33.15
C PRO A 346 10.89 6.44 32.14
N PRO A 347 9.72 5.84 32.48
CA PRO A 347 8.55 5.87 31.59
C PRO A 347 8.07 7.32 31.42
N TYR A 348 7.60 7.64 30.21
CA TYR A 348 7.04 8.96 29.91
C TYR A 348 5.52 8.93 29.98
N HIS A 349 4.93 9.92 30.64
CA HIS A 349 3.48 10.08 30.72
C HIS A 349 3.13 11.55 30.94
N LYS A 350 2.59 12.22 29.92
CA LYS A 350 2.17 13.63 30.01
C LYS A 350 0.90 13.90 29.22
N THR A 351 0.06 14.77 29.75
CA THR A 351 -1.11 15.31 29.05
C THR A 351 -0.72 16.58 28.32
N ILE A 352 -1.03 16.63 27.02
CA ILE A 352 -0.65 17.68 26.09
C ILE A 352 -1.94 18.37 25.61
N PRO A 353 -2.10 19.69 25.85
CA PRO A 353 -3.23 20.44 25.32
C PRO A 353 -3.02 20.74 23.83
N MET A 354 -4.04 20.46 23.01
CA MET A 354 -4.00 20.56 21.56
C MET A 354 -5.26 21.21 21.01
N VAL A 355 -5.19 21.73 19.79
CA VAL A 355 -6.40 22.17 19.07
C VAL A 355 -7.08 20.93 18.48
N SER A 356 -8.41 20.86 18.58
CA SER A 356 -9.19 19.79 17.98
C SER A 356 -8.89 19.66 16.49
N GLY A 357 -8.64 18.43 16.02
CA GLY A 357 -8.26 18.13 14.65
C GLY A 357 -6.76 18.15 14.35
N SER A 358 -5.90 18.47 15.33
CA SER A 358 -4.46 18.23 15.29
C SER A 358 -4.14 16.74 15.10
N THR A 359 -3.06 16.45 14.38
CA THR A 359 -2.55 15.11 14.15
C THR A 359 -1.74 14.60 15.34
N LEU A 360 -1.51 13.30 15.44
CA LEU A 360 -0.62 12.73 16.44
C LEU A 360 0.81 13.28 16.31
N GLU A 361 1.29 13.55 15.09
CA GLU A 361 2.58 14.21 14.86
C GLU A 361 2.64 15.62 15.46
N ASP A 362 1.54 16.38 15.42
CA ASP A 362 1.45 17.68 16.10
C ASP A 362 1.54 17.50 17.62
N VAL A 363 0.93 16.44 18.18
CA VAL A 363 1.04 16.11 19.62
C VAL A 363 2.49 15.78 19.99
N LEU A 364 3.18 14.97 19.18
CA LEU A 364 4.59 14.60 19.40
C LEU A 364 5.50 15.84 19.30
N SER A 365 5.27 16.69 18.31
CA SER A 365 5.99 17.96 18.13
C SER A 365 5.79 18.87 19.34
N ARG A 366 4.54 19.01 19.80
CA ARG A 366 4.21 19.84 20.96
C ARG A 366 4.82 19.29 22.25
N ALA A 367 4.79 17.97 22.44
CA ALA A 367 5.45 17.32 23.58
C ALA A 367 6.97 17.59 23.57
N GLN A 368 7.60 17.57 22.39
CA GLN A 368 9.02 17.88 22.24
C GLN A 368 9.34 19.36 22.56
N GLU A 369 8.48 20.30 22.14
CA GLU A 369 8.59 21.72 22.47
C GLU A 369 8.46 22.01 23.98
N LEU A 370 7.55 21.30 24.66
CA LEU A 370 7.35 21.43 26.11
C LEU A 370 8.50 20.87 26.95
N GLY A 371 9.43 20.13 26.31
CA GLY A 371 10.60 19.55 26.94
C GLY A 371 10.35 18.15 27.53
N GLU A 372 11.46 17.42 27.74
CA GLU A 372 11.50 16.03 28.25
C GLU A 372 10.92 14.96 27.32
N PHE A 373 10.57 15.33 26.07
CA PHE A 373 10.19 14.37 25.02
C PHE A 373 11.06 14.58 23.78
N THR A 374 11.47 13.50 23.13
CA THR A 374 12.13 13.55 21.82
C THR A 374 11.61 12.42 20.95
N TYR A 375 11.48 12.66 19.66
CA TYR A 375 11.18 11.62 18.68
C TYR A 375 11.94 11.87 17.38
N GLY A 376 12.07 10.82 16.58
CA GLY A 376 12.68 10.88 15.26
C GLY A 376 11.85 10.11 14.26
N THR A 377 11.77 10.64 13.05
CA THR A 377 11.03 10.04 11.93
C THR A 377 11.94 9.82 10.74
N ARG A 378 11.49 8.98 9.82
CA ARG A 378 12.08 8.81 8.49
C ARG A 378 10.99 8.97 7.45
N ALA A 379 11.28 9.71 6.38
CA ALA A 379 10.37 9.83 5.26
C ALA A 379 10.07 8.45 4.65
N SER A 380 8.80 8.20 4.35
CA SER A 380 8.35 7.00 3.65
C SER A 380 7.28 7.37 2.63
N LEU A 381 6.95 6.44 1.73
CA LEU A 381 5.84 6.68 0.79
C LEU A 381 4.50 6.92 1.51
N TYR A 382 4.35 6.40 2.73
CA TYR A 382 3.13 6.51 3.54
C TYR A 382 3.14 7.75 4.45
N GLY A 383 4.18 8.60 4.41
CA GLY A 383 4.36 9.71 5.35
C GLY A 383 5.50 9.46 6.34
N PRO A 384 5.62 10.27 7.41
CA PRO A 384 6.68 10.15 8.40
C PRO A 384 6.53 8.86 9.22
N PHE A 385 7.52 7.97 9.10
CA PHE A 385 7.58 6.73 9.86
C PHE A 385 8.38 6.94 11.15
N LEU A 386 7.77 6.69 12.31
CA LEU A 386 8.38 6.84 13.63
C LEU A 386 9.51 5.81 13.83
N THR A 387 10.75 6.27 13.99
CA THR A 387 11.93 5.41 14.13
C THR A 387 12.56 5.46 15.51
N SER A 388 12.37 6.55 16.26
CA SER A 388 12.91 6.70 17.60
C SER A 388 11.99 7.51 18.51
N VAL A 389 11.96 7.14 19.79
CA VAL A 389 11.22 7.83 20.85
C VAL A 389 12.12 7.85 22.08
N MET A 390 12.25 9.02 22.72
CA MET A 390 13.05 9.21 23.94
C MET A 390 14.49 8.69 23.80
N GLY A 391 15.12 8.96 22.65
CA GLY A 391 16.48 8.50 22.32
C GLY A 391 16.62 7.00 21.99
N LYS A 392 15.57 6.19 22.14
CA LYS A 392 15.57 4.77 21.77
C LYS A 392 15.16 4.60 20.32
N VAL A 393 16.12 4.21 19.48
CA VAL A 393 15.90 3.83 18.08
C VAL A 393 15.41 2.38 18.02
N ALA A 394 14.42 2.10 17.19
CA ALA A 394 13.97 0.73 16.94
C ALA A 394 15.08 -0.08 16.25
N GLY A 395 15.41 -1.26 16.78
CA GLY A 395 16.39 -2.18 16.23
C GLY A 395 15.84 -3.08 15.11
N ASP A 396 16.62 -4.10 14.77
CA ASP A 396 16.23 -5.10 13.78
C ASP A 396 14.99 -5.85 14.26
N ARG A 397 13.96 -5.91 13.40
CA ARG A 397 12.64 -6.50 13.71
C ARG A 397 11.94 -5.87 14.93
N GLU A 398 12.30 -4.65 15.28
CA GLU A 398 11.55 -3.83 16.23
C GLU A 398 10.86 -2.68 15.50
N PHE A 399 9.75 -2.20 16.03
CA PHE A 399 9.13 -0.96 15.60
C PHE A 399 8.37 -0.28 16.73
N TRP A 400 8.14 1.02 16.60
CA TRP A 400 7.29 1.79 17.49
C TRP A 400 5.84 1.63 17.09
N GLN A 401 5.12 0.76 17.80
CA GLN A 401 3.68 0.58 17.65
C GLN A 401 2.94 1.77 18.27
N LEU A 402 1.93 2.26 17.57
CA LEU A 402 1.03 3.31 18.03
C LEU A 402 -0.25 2.63 18.53
N LEU A 403 -0.65 2.90 19.78
CA LEU A 403 -1.86 2.34 20.36
C LEU A 403 -2.74 3.41 20.98
N GLN A 404 -4.05 3.21 20.90
CA GLN A 404 -5.02 3.81 21.80
C GLN A 404 -5.20 2.87 23.01
N VAL A 405 -5.02 3.39 24.22
CA VAL A 405 -5.18 2.63 25.48
C VAL A 405 -6.63 2.13 25.61
N PRO A 406 -6.88 0.88 26.10
CA PRO A 406 -5.91 -0.01 26.76
C PRO A 406 -4.92 -0.74 25.85
N ASP A 407 -5.29 -1.21 24.65
CA ASP A 407 -4.40 -1.98 23.78
C ASP A 407 -4.94 -2.08 22.33
N ILE A 408 -5.40 -0.97 21.75
CA ILE A 408 -5.97 -0.94 20.40
C ILE A 408 -4.93 -0.34 19.44
N PRO A 409 -4.28 -1.14 18.56
CA PRO A 409 -3.33 -0.60 17.58
C PRO A 409 -4.02 0.38 16.64
N LEU A 410 -3.39 1.53 16.41
CA LEU A 410 -3.90 2.50 15.46
C LEU A 410 -3.79 1.96 14.04
N LEU A 411 -4.79 2.28 13.21
CA LEU A 411 -4.81 1.92 11.78
C LEU A 411 -4.16 3.01 10.90
N GLN A 412 -3.67 4.10 11.49
CA GLN A 412 -3.13 5.28 10.82
C GLN A 412 -1.77 5.65 11.39
N GLY A 413 -0.95 6.33 10.58
CA GLY A 413 0.33 6.88 11.00
C GLY A 413 0.18 8.16 11.81
N ILE A 414 1.31 8.67 12.31
CA ILE A 414 1.34 9.88 13.16
C ILE A 414 0.83 11.13 12.43
N ALA A 415 1.01 11.22 11.11
CA ALA A 415 0.60 12.39 10.31
C ALA A 415 -0.88 12.34 9.88
N GLU A 416 -1.56 11.22 10.07
CA GLU A 416 -2.97 11.05 9.68
C GLU A 416 -3.92 10.90 10.87
N TYR A 417 -3.50 10.18 11.91
CA TYR A 417 -4.35 9.95 13.06
C TYR A 417 -4.59 11.26 13.81
N LYS A 418 -5.86 11.54 14.13
CA LYS A 418 -6.30 12.73 14.86
C LYS A 418 -6.93 12.31 16.18
N PRO A 419 -6.19 12.40 17.30
CA PRO A 419 -6.71 12.01 18.60
C PRO A 419 -7.94 12.84 19.00
N GLN A 420 -8.84 12.22 19.76
CA GLN A 420 -10.02 12.86 20.36
C GLN A 420 -9.73 13.35 21.79
N ASP A 421 -10.61 14.17 22.33
CA ASP A 421 -10.46 14.67 23.70
C ASP A 421 -10.46 13.53 24.74
N GLY A 422 -9.51 13.61 25.67
CA GLY A 422 -9.32 12.61 26.72
C GLY A 422 -8.64 11.31 26.27
N GLU A 423 -8.32 11.15 24.98
CA GLU A 423 -7.63 9.94 24.52
C GLU A 423 -6.23 9.80 25.10
N THR A 424 -5.84 8.55 25.35
CA THR A 424 -4.47 8.20 25.74
C THR A 424 -3.82 7.40 24.64
N ILE A 425 -2.74 7.94 24.08
CA ILE A 425 -1.95 7.33 23.02
C ILE A 425 -0.65 6.78 23.60
N GLU A 426 -0.42 5.49 23.39
CA GLU A 426 0.78 4.79 23.82
C GLU A 426 1.73 4.55 22.63
N LEU A 427 2.98 4.96 22.78
CA LEU A 427 4.08 4.56 21.91
C LEU A 427 4.81 3.38 22.57
N ARG A 428 4.68 2.19 21.98
CA ARG A 428 5.23 0.95 22.51
C ARG A 428 6.26 0.38 21.55
N LEU A 429 7.47 0.14 22.02
CA LEU A 429 8.46 -0.60 21.24
C LEU A 429 8.13 -2.10 21.31
N VAL A 430 7.92 -2.71 20.15
CA VAL A 430 7.55 -4.13 20.02
C VAL A 430 8.43 -4.82 18.98
N SER A 431 8.57 -6.15 19.10
CA SER A 431 9.24 -7.01 18.12
C SER A 431 8.21 -7.84 17.35
N TRP A 432 8.50 -8.15 16.08
CA TRP A 432 7.61 -8.93 15.19
C TRP A 432 8.37 -9.90 14.32
#